data_AF-A0A2V7JEC5-F1
#
_entry.id   AF-A0A2V7JEC5-F1
#
_cell.length_a   1.000
_cell.length_b   1.000
_cell.length_c   1.000
_cell.angle_alpha   90.00
_cell.angle_beta   90.00
_cell.angle_gamma   90.00
#
_symmetry.space_group_name_H-M   'P 1'
#
loop_
_entity.id
_entity.type
_entity.pdbx_description
1 polymer ?
#
loop_
_entity_poly.entity_id
_entity_poly.type
_entity_poly.pdbx_seq_one_letter_code
_entity_poly.pdbx_strand_id
1 'polypeptide(L)'
;MALLAALGGIILIGVIIAGVLFSVTQDYRISDNSLRQSHATATAELGLNRILVDWSLADNQRLKTGDTLKRAFTASGGGIANVTVTRLPGPFFWAVSEGMSGLTRSSFVARRRYGMLLRLDSPNMNFMGAITTQGNTTINGNVTVNGNDAGPAGWASCTTGSNVAGAAISPTTTATVNGSVTVNGNPPVLTTPAASDTNTYFNYGNSTYSSLASSANLVYPGGTTLNGVLPIAAGPTCVASLIPANWGEPNHAVPASPCETYFPIIHVLGNLNVNTGRGQGVLLVDGDMTVAGNFVFTGAVIVRGGLKMSGTGNKITGAVMAASVQVDDNVSLSGNTGIQYSSCALLAALSANAYPRAARQRGWVDVF
;
A
#
# COMPACT_ATOMS: atom_id res chain seq x y z
N MET A 1 2.12 73.29 -52.79
CA MET A 1 2.60 72.88 -51.45
C MET A 1 1.52 72.23 -50.58
N ALA A 2 0.29 72.74 -50.54
CA ALA A 2 -0.79 72.16 -49.70
C ALA A 2 -1.17 70.70 -50.04
N LEU A 3 -1.22 70.32 -51.33
CA LEU A 3 -1.55 68.95 -51.75
C LEU A 3 -0.52 67.90 -51.29
N LEU A 4 0.77 68.22 -51.41
CA LEU A 4 1.86 67.32 -50.98
C LEU A 4 1.86 67.13 -49.46
N ALA A 5 1.55 68.18 -48.69
CA ALA A 5 1.40 68.09 -47.23
C ALA A 5 0.20 67.21 -46.83
N ALA A 6 -0.93 67.33 -47.55
CA ALA A 6 -2.11 66.51 -47.30
C ALA A 6 -1.87 65.01 -47.61
N LEU A 7 -1.19 64.70 -48.72
CA LEU A 7 -0.80 63.32 -49.08
C LEU A 7 0.17 62.71 -48.05
N GLY A 8 1.17 63.48 -47.60
CA GLY A 8 2.08 63.04 -46.53
C GLY A 8 1.36 62.75 -45.22
N GLY A 9 0.36 63.57 -44.86
CA GLY A 9 -0.48 63.36 -43.67
C GLY A 9 -1.33 62.08 -43.73
N ILE A 10 -1.95 61.79 -44.88
CA ILE A 10 -2.76 60.56 -45.07
C ILE A 10 -1.89 59.30 -44.97
N ILE A 11 -0.69 59.31 -45.56
CA ILE A 11 0.25 58.17 -45.47
C ILE A 11 0.67 57.94 -44.02
N LEU A 12 1.00 59.01 -43.28
CA LEU A 12 1.35 58.93 -41.85
C LEU A 12 0.21 58.33 -41.03
N ILE A 13 -1.01 58.80 -41.22
CA ILE A 13 -2.20 58.28 -40.54
C ILE A 13 -2.41 56.80 -40.90
N GLY A 14 -2.26 56.43 -42.17
CA GLY A 14 -2.39 55.05 -42.63
C GLY A 14 -1.37 54.10 -41.97
N VAL A 15 -0.11 54.53 -41.84
CA VAL A 15 0.94 53.76 -41.15
C VAL A 15 0.65 53.63 -39.66
N ILE A 16 0.17 54.69 -39.01
CA ILE A 16 -0.19 54.65 -37.57
C ILE A 16 -1.37 53.71 -37.32
N ILE A 17 -2.44 53.80 -38.12
CA ILE A 17 -3.62 52.91 -37.98
C ILE A 17 -3.23 51.46 -38.22
N ALA A 18 -2.41 51.18 -39.25
CA ALA A 18 -1.91 49.84 -39.51
C ALA A 18 -1.06 49.31 -38.34
N GLY A 19 -0.20 50.15 -37.75
CA GLY A 19 0.59 49.80 -36.57
C GLY A 19 -0.28 49.47 -35.34
N VAL A 20 -1.32 50.26 -35.07
CA VAL A 20 -2.25 50.02 -33.95
C VAL A 20 -3.05 48.74 -34.17
N LEU A 21 -3.62 48.53 -35.35
CA LEU A 21 -4.37 47.29 -35.66
C LEU A 21 -3.49 46.05 -35.55
N PHE A 22 -2.24 46.13 -36.01
CA PHE A 22 -1.29 45.05 -35.86
C PHE A 22 -0.98 44.76 -34.38
N SER A 23 -0.74 45.78 -33.56
CA SER A 23 -0.53 45.61 -32.11
C SER A 23 -1.73 44.95 -31.43
N VAL A 24 -2.95 45.46 -31.68
CA VAL A 24 -4.19 44.93 -31.07
C VAL A 24 -4.44 43.48 -31.46
N THR A 25 -4.18 43.11 -32.72
CA THR A 25 -4.34 41.71 -33.17
C THR A 25 -3.30 40.78 -32.56
N GLN A 26 -2.08 41.26 -32.31
CA GLN A 26 -1.08 40.49 -31.56
C GLN A 26 -1.50 40.32 -30.10
N ASP A 27 -1.92 41.38 -29.43
CA ASP A 27 -2.35 41.34 -28.02
C ASP A 27 -3.53 40.38 -27.83
N TYR A 28 -4.51 40.40 -28.74
CA TYR A 28 -5.64 39.48 -28.71
C TYR A 28 -5.19 38.01 -28.82
N ARG A 29 -4.27 37.71 -29.75
CA ARG A 29 -3.73 36.35 -29.92
C ARG A 29 -2.90 35.90 -28.72
N ILE A 30 -2.11 36.80 -28.14
CA ILE A 30 -1.31 36.53 -26.94
C ILE A 30 -2.24 36.24 -25.76
N SER A 31 -3.29 37.05 -25.58
CA SER A 31 -4.26 36.88 -24.50
C SER A 31 -5.04 35.57 -24.61
N ASP A 32 -5.57 35.24 -25.79
CA ASP A 32 -6.32 33.99 -26.00
C ASP A 32 -5.40 32.77 -25.81
N ASN A 33 -4.18 32.81 -26.32
CA ASN A 33 -3.18 31.75 -26.08
C ASN A 33 -2.83 31.62 -24.60
N SER A 34 -2.65 32.73 -23.88
CA SER A 34 -2.33 32.73 -22.45
C SER A 34 -3.47 32.12 -21.62
N LEU A 35 -4.72 32.50 -21.90
CA LEU A 35 -5.91 31.95 -21.24
C LEU A 35 -6.02 30.44 -21.48
N ARG A 36 -5.84 29.99 -22.72
CA ARG A 36 -5.90 28.56 -23.08
C ARG A 36 -4.79 27.74 -22.45
N GLN A 37 -3.58 28.30 -22.35
CA GLN A 37 -2.47 27.68 -21.64
C GLN A 37 -2.76 27.56 -20.15
N SER A 38 -3.32 28.61 -19.53
CA SER A 38 -3.75 28.58 -18.12
C SER A 38 -4.81 27.51 -17.87
N HIS A 39 -5.81 27.38 -18.76
CA HIS A 39 -6.80 26.30 -18.67
C HIS A 39 -6.19 24.90 -18.85
N ALA A 40 -5.26 24.73 -19.79
CA ALA A 40 -4.58 23.45 -19.99
C ALA A 40 -3.72 23.08 -18.78
N THR A 41 -3.02 24.04 -18.18
CA THR A 41 -2.28 23.89 -16.91
C THR A 41 -3.20 23.44 -15.78
N ALA A 42 -4.30 24.17 -15.53
CA ALA A 42 -5.25 23.81 -14.48
C ALA A 42 -5.87 22.42 -14.70
N THR A 43 -6.15 22.06 -15.95
CA THR A 43 -6.65 20.73 -16.31
C THR A 43 -5.60 19.64 -16.06
N ALA A 44 -4.33 19.89 -16.37
CA ALA A 44 -3.24 18.95 -16.11
C ALA A 44 -3.07 18.74 -14.58
N GLU A 45 -3.09 19.82 -13.79
CA GLU A 45 -3.02 19.75 -12.33
C GLU A 45 -4.20 19.01 -11.71
N LEU A 46 -5.42 19.22 -12.24
CA LEU A 46 -6.60 18.47 -11.82
C LEU A 46 -6.34 16.96 -11.94
N GLY A 47 -5.80 16.49 -13.06
CA GLY A 47 -5.50 15.07 -13.26
C GLY A 47 -4.50 14.51 -12.23
N LEU A 48 -3.44 15.25 -11.92
CA LEU A 48 -2.45 14.83 -10.91
C LEU A 48 -3.01 14.81 -9.48
N ASN A 49 -3.93 15.70 -9.15
CA ASN A 49 -4.57 15.71 -7.83
C ASN A 49 -5.66 14.64 -7.74
N ARG A 50 -6.43 14.42 -8.82
CA ARG A 50 -7.56 13.48 -8.82
C ARG A 50 -7.12 12.03 -8.77
N ILE A 51 -5.99 11.68 -9.39
CA ILE A 51 -5.47 10.30 -9.35
C ILE A 51 -5.14 9.80 -7.94
N LEU A 52 -4.78 10.71 -7.02
CA LEU A 52 -4.56 10.37 -5.60
C LEU A 52 -5.88 10.05 -4.87
N VAL A 53 -6.96 10.75 -5.23
CA VAL A 53 -8.28 10.60 -4.61
C VAL A 53 -9.00 9.37 -5.14
N ASP A 54 -8.96 9.15 -6.45
CA ASP A 54 -9.64 8.04 -7.12
C ASP A 54 -8.74 6.78 -7.22
N TRP A 55 -7.71 6.68 -6.37
CA TRP A 55 -6.80 5.55 -6.38
C TRP A 55 -7.50 4.25 -5.97
N SER A 56 -7.32 3.20 -6.76
CA SER A 56 -7.80 1.86 -6.41
C SER A 56 -6.66 1.03 -5.82
N LEU A 57 -6.86 0.48 -4.62
CA LEU A 57 -5.88 -0.40 -3.98
C LEU A 57 -5.57 -1.66 -4.82
N ALA A 58 -6.51 -2.10 -5.66
CA ALA A 58 -6.28 -3.20 -6.59
C ALA A 58 -5.18 -2.90 -7.62
N ASP A 59 -4.94 -1.62 -7.96
CA ASP A 59 -3.88 -1.22 -8.88
C ASP A 59 -2.47 -1.39 -8.28
N ASN A 60 -2.33 -1.38 -6.94
CA ASN A 60 -1.05 -1.67 -6.27
C ASN A 60 -0.54 -3.09 -6.58
N GLN A 61 -1.49 -4.00 -6.78
CA GLN A 61 -1.28 -5.45 -6.88
C GLN A 61 -1.31 -5.94 -8.33
N ARG A 62 -2.13 -5.33 -9.18
CA ARG A 62 -2.23 -5.70 -10.60
C ARG A 62 -1.04 -5.21 -11.44
N LEU A 63 -0.48 -4.05 -11.10
CA LEU A 63 0.58 -3.43 -11.90
C LEU A 63 1.96 -3.97 -11.50
N LYS A 64 2.63 -4.63 -12.44
CA LYS A 64 4.04 -5.01 -12.33
C LYS A 64 4.92 -3.81 -12.69
N THR A 65 6.18 -3.85 -12.27
CA THR A 65 7.17 -2.83 -12.67
C THR A 65 7.20 -2.66 -14.19
N GLY A 66 7.01 -1.42 -14.66
CA GLY A 66 6.92 -1.08 -16.08
C GLY A 66 5.49 -1.02 -16.63
N ASP A 67 4.51 -1.61 -15.94
CA ASP A 67 3.11 -1.53 -16.36
C ASP A 67 2.58 -0.10 -16.23
N THR A 68 1.59 0.22 -17.08
CA THR A 68 0.95 1.53 -17.09
C THR A 68 -0.55 1.45 -16.84
N LEU A 69 -1.06 2.43 -16.10
CA LEU A 69 -2.46 2.69 -15.84
C LEU A 69 -2.86 3.97 -16.54
N LYS A 70 -3.95 3.94 -17.30
CA LYS A 70 -4.51 5.15 -17.92
C LYS A 70 -5.84 5.52 -17.28
N ARG A 71 -6.03 6.82 -17.05
CA ARG A 71 -7.26 7.43 -16.52
C ARG A 71 -7.51 8.74 -17.28
N ALA A 72 -8.78 9.13 -17.39
CA ALA A 72 -9.16 10.41 -17.96
C ALA A 72 -10.11 11.12 -17.00
N PHE A 73 -9.89 12.41 -16.79
CA PHE A 73 -10.74 13.25 -15.94
C PHE A 73 -11.21 14.47 -16.73
N THR A 74 -12.48 14.85 -16.55
CA THR A 74 -13.05 16.02 -17.21
C THR A 74 -13.03 17.20 -16.25
N ALA A 75 -12.46 18.32 -16.68
CA ALA A 75 -12.46 19.57 -15.93
C ALA A 75 -13.77 20.35 -16.11
N SER A 76 -14.13 21.16 -15.12
CA SER A 76 -15.20 22.15 -15.23
C SER A 76 -14.85 23.17 -16.31
N GLY A 77 -15.49 23.07 -17.48
CA GLY A 77 -15.14 23.83 -18.68
C GLY A 77 -14.83 22.98 -19.92
N GLY A 78 -14.93 21.65 -19.81
CA GLY A 78 -14.84 20.74 -20.96
C GLY A 78 -13.41 20.34 -21.35
N GLY A 79 -12.40 20.77 -20.59
CA GLY A 79 -11.03 20.25 -20.72
C GLY A 79 -10.94 18.79 -20.28
N ILE A 80 -10.00 18.05 -20.85
CA ILE A 80 -9.75 16.65 -20.52
C ILE A 80 -8.32 16.51 -20.02
N ALA A 81 -8.16 15.86 -18.86
CA ALA A 81 -6.89 15.48 -18.28
C ALA A 81 -6.66 13.97 -18.50
N ASN A 82 -5.71 13.62 -19.36
CA ASN A 82 -5.30 12.23 -19.57
C ASN A 82 -4.13 11.91 -18.65
N VAL A 83 -4.34 11.04 -17.67
CA VAL A 83 -3.33 10.61 -16.71
C VAL A 83 -2.80 9.23 -17.07
N THR A 84 -1.48 9.11 -17.20
CA THR A 84 -0.78 7.84 -17.32
C THR A 84 0.08 7.65 -16.07
N VAL A 85 -0.16 6.57 -15.33
CA VAL A 85 0.64 6.18 -14.16
C VAL A 85 1.47 4.97 -14.52
N THR A 86 2.78 5.05 -14.39
CA THR A 86 3.72 3.94 -14.60
C THR A 86 4.18 3.38 -13.27
N ARG A 87 4.10 2.07 -13.07
CA ARG A 87 4.67 1.41 -11.89
C ARG A 87 6.19 1.39 -11.99
N LEU A 88 6.86 1.96 -11.00
CA LEU A 88 8.32 1.90 -10.84
C LEU A 88 8.70 0.78 -9.86
N PRO A 89 9.98 0.36 -9.81
CA PRO A 89 10.44 -0.59 -8.79
C PRO A 89 10.12 -0.11 -7.38
N GLY A 90 9.78 -1.03 -6.48
CA GLY A 90 9.47 -0.73 -5.08
C GLY A 90 8.09 -0.06 -4.89
N PRO A 91 7.97 0.89 -3.94
CA PRO A 91 6.69 1.55 -3.60
C PRO A 91 6.39 2.76 -4.49
N PHE A 92 7.04 2.91 -5.64
CA PHE A 92 7.00 4.14 -6.43
C PHE A 92 6.12 4.03 -7.67
N PHE A 93 5.47 5.13 -8.01
CA PHE A 93 4.73 5.29 -9.26
C PHE A 93 5.05 6.64 -9.88
N TRP A 94 5.09 6.70 -11.20
CA TRP A 94 5.26 7.94 -11.95
C TRP A 94 3.96 8.31 -12.65
N ALA A 95 3.29 9.36 -12.17
CA ALA A 95 2.07 9.86 -12.79
C ALA A 95 2.41 11.00 -13.75
N VAL A 96 1.84 10.97 -14.95
CA VAL A 96 1.95 12.05 -15.94
C VAL A 96 0.54 12.43 -16.35
N SER A 97 0.17 13.69 -16.15
CA SER A 97 -1.12 14.24 -16.56
C SER A 97 -0.95 15.18 -17.74
N GLU A 98 -1.65 14.91 -18.83
CA GLU A 98 -1.76 15.79 -19.99
C GLU A 98 -3.12 16.50 -19.95
N GLY A 99 -3.10 17.80 -19.71
CA GLY A 99 -4.28 18.67 -19.75
C GLY A 99 -4.45 19.31 -21.12
N MET A 100 -5.67 19.24 -21.65
CA MET A 100 -6.04 19.85 -22.93
C MET A 100 -7.16 20.88 -22.72
N SER A 101 -7.00 22.08 -23.28
CA SER A 101 -8.08 23.08 -23.35
C SER A 101 -8.81 23.02 -24.70
N GLY A 102 -10.14 22.81 -24.65
CA GLY A 102 -11.02 22.82 -25.82
C GLY A 102 -11.64 21.47 -26.19
N LEU A 103 -12.77 21.51 -26.89
CA LEU A 103 -13.41 20.32 -27.47
C LEU A 103 -12.58 19.79 -28.64
N THR A 104 -12.52 18.47 -28.80
CA THR A 104 -11.73 17.68 -29.78
C THR A 104 -11.91 18.06 -31.26
N ARG A 105 -12.77 19.03 -31.57
CA ARG A 105 -13.12 19.50 -32.92
C ARG A 105 -12.63 20.92 -33.25
N SER A 106 -11.97 21.64 -32.33
CA SER A 106 -11.33 22.92 -32.66
C SER A 106 -9.86 22.69 -33.00
N SER A 107 -9.38 23.26 -34.11
CA SER A 107 -8.00 23.17 -34.62
C SER A 107 -6.95 23.87 -33.73
N PHE A 108 -7.34 24.39 -32.56
CA PHE A 108 -6.51 25.20 -31.68
C PHE A 108 -6.60 24.72 -30.22
N VAL A 109 -5.94 23.60 -29.93
CA VAL A 109 -5.88 22.99 -28.59
C VAL A 109 -4.56 23.40 -27.93
N ALA A 110 -4.60 24.01 -26.73
CA ALA A 110 -3.40 24.11 -25.90
C ALA A 110 -3.25 22.84 -25.08
N ARG A 111 -2.01 22.35 -24.96
CA ARG A 111 -1.67 21.16 -24.18
C ARG A 111 -0.61 21.52 -23.16
N ARG A 112 -0.74 20.98 -21.95
CA ARG A 112 0.25 21.08 -20.89
C ARG A 112 0.40 19.72 -20.22
N ARG A 113 1.63 19.34 -19.91
CA ARG A 113 1.92 18.05 -19.31
C ARG A 113 2.77 18.22 -18.06
N TYR A 114 2.25 17.69 -16.95
CA TYR A 114 2.95 17.67 -15.67
C TYR A 114 3.18 16.24 -15.21
N GLY A 115 4.34 16.00 -14.60
CA GLY A 115 4.71 14.74 -13.97
C GLY A 115 4.70 14.86 -12.45
N MET A 116 4.32 13.78 -11.78
CA MET A 116 4.40 13.65 -10.33
C MET A 116 4.95 12.27 -9.91
N LEU A 117 5.95 12.27 -9.04
CA LEU A 117 6.44 11.06 -8.39
C LEU A 117 5.56 10.76 -7.17
N LEU A 118 4.97 9.58 -7.17
CA LEU A 118 4.15 9.06 -6.09
C LEU A 118 4.91 7.96 -5.35
N ARG A 119 4.71 7.90 -4.04
CA ARG A 119 5.21 6.82 -3.18
C ARG A 119 4.05 6.28 -2.34
N LEU A 120 3.93 4.97 -2.22
CA LEU A 120 2.99 4.35 -1.30
C LEU A 120 3.35 4.69 0.15
N ASP A 121 2.37 5.21 0.89
CA ASP A 121 2.47 5.47 2.33
C ASP A 121 2.09 4.20 3.10
N SER A 122 2.98 3.20 3.04
CA SER A 122 2.81 1.97 3.80
C SER A 122 3.10 2.21 5.29
N PRO A 123 2.30 1.62 6.21
CA PRO A 123 2.56 1.71 7.64
C PRO A 123 3.94 1.15 7.99
N ASN A 124 4.68 1.85 8.85
CA ASN A 124 5.99 1.40 9.32
C ASN A 124 5.81 0.62 10.62
N MET A 125 5.52 -0.68 10.50
CA MET A 125 5.41 -1.57 11.65
C MET A 125 6.81 -2.02 12.09
N ASN A 126 7.18 -1.72 13.33
CA ASN A 126 8.49 -2.04 13.88
C ASN A 126 8.54 -3.48 14.41
N PHE A 127 8.59 -4.45 13.50
CA PHE A 127 8.81 -5.85 13.86
C PHE A 127 10.26 -6.07 14.28
N MET A 128 10.48 -6.21 15.59
CA MET A 128 11.83 -6.36 16.17
C MET A 128 12.33 -7.81 16.12
N GLY A 129 11.43 -8.75 15.88
CA GLY A 129 11.72 -10.16 15.67
C GLY A 129 10.60 -10.85 14.89
N ALA A 130 10.78 -12.14 14.58
CA ALA A 130 9.71 -12.96 14.00
C ALA A 130 8.46 -12.96 14.90
N ILE A 131 8.69 -12.93 16.21
CA ILE A 131 7.68 -12.64 17.24
C ILE A 131 8.13 -11.40 18.02
N THR A 132 7.24 -10.44 18.22
CA THR A 132 7.44 -9.30 19.12
C THR A 132 6.30 -9.28 20.14
N THR A 133 6.63 -9.34 21.44
CA THR A 133 5.63 -9.51 22.50
C THR A 133 5.95 -8.73 23.78
N GLN A 134 4.90 -8.20 24.38
CA GLN A 134 4.95 -7.50 25.66
C GLN A 134 4.77 -8.45 26.85
N GLY A 135 4.19 -9.64 26.64
CA GLY A 135 3.87 -10.64 27.66
C GLY A 135 4.83 -11.84 27.69
N ASN A 136 4.59 -12.75 28.63
CA ASN A 136 5.38 -13.99 28.74
C ASN A 136 5.25 -14.85 27.48
N THR A 137 6.36 -15.45 27.06
CA THR A 137 6.42 -16.30 25.86
C THR A 137 6.74 -17.72 26.29
N THR A 138 5.90 -18.70 25.93
CA THR A 138 6.12 -20.11 26.27
C THR A 138 6.12 -20.99 25.02
N ILE A 139 7.29 -21.37 24.55
CA ILE A 139 7.42 -22.18 23.33
C ILE A 139 7.64 -23.64 23.75
N ASN A 140 6.70 -24.53 23.43
CA ASN A 140 6.72 -25.92 23.86
C ASN A 140 6.67 -26.89 22.66
N GLY A 141 7.28 -28.07 22.78
CA GLY A 141 7.16 -29.13 21.76
C GLY A 141 8.19 -29.01 20.64
N ASN A 142 7.77 -29.10 19.37
CA ASN A 142 8.67 -29.11 18.19
C ASN A 142 8.43 -27.86 17.31
N VAL A 143 8.82 -26.69 17.82
CA VAL A 143 8.50 -25.41 17.21
C VAL A 143 9.75 -24.76 16.64
N THR A 144 9.63 -24.15 15.46
CA THR A 144 10.69 -23.31 14.88
C THR A 144 10.25 -21.86 14.84
N VAL A 145 11.05 -20.97 15.45
CA VAL A 145 10.92 -19.52 15.32
C VAL A 145 12.20 -19.01 14.69
N ASN A 146 12.10 -18.36 13.53
CA ASN A 146 13.28 -17.93 12.79
C ASN A 146 13.18 -16.47 12.37
N GLY A 147 14.04 -15.63 12.93
CA GLY A 147 14.21 -14.22 12.59
C GLY A 147 15.10 -13.95 11.37
N ASN A 148 15.79 -14.98 10.84
CA ASN A 148 16.57 -14.80 9.62
C ASN A 148 15.62 -14.63 8.44
N ASP A 149 15.79 -13.58 7.64
CA ASP A 149 14.83 -13.25 6.60
C ASP A 149 14.84 -14.29 5.48
N ALA A 150 13.64 -14.72 5.09
CA ALA A 150 13.44 -15.64 3.98
C ALA A 150 12.16 -15.30 3.23
N GLY A 151 12.19 -15.45 1.91
CA GLY A 151 10.97 -15.35 1.10
C GLY A 151 9.99 -16.49 1.40
N PRO A 152 8.67 -16.27 1.28
CA PRO A 152 7.71 -17.35 1.36
C PRO A 152 7.97 -18.40 0.27
N ALA A 153 7.69 -19.67 0.57
CA ALA A 153 7.90 -20.75 -0.38
C ALA A 153 7.10 -20.50 -1.67
N GLY A 154 7.74 -20.65 -2.83
CA GLY A 154 7.12 -20.42 -4.15
C GLY A 154 7.17 -18.98 -4.65
N TRP A 155 7.64 -18.01 -3.84
CA TRP A 155 7.73 -16.61 -4.26
C TRP A 155 9.04 -16.36 -5.03
N ALA A 156 8.95 -16.27 -6.36
CA ALA A 156 10.12 -16.11 -7.24
C ALA A 156 10.78 -14.71 -7.22
N SER A 157 10.16 -13.70 -6.59
CA SER A 157 10.59 -12.28 -6.67
C SER A 157 10.79 -11.63 -5.29
N CYS A 158 11.27 -12.40 -4.32
CA CYS A 158 11.62 -11.89 -3.00
C CYS A 158 13.12 -11.65 -2.87
N THR A 159 13.53 -10.39 -2.72
CA THR A 159 14.88 -10.05 -2.25
C THR A 159 14.83 -9.97 -0.73
N THR A 160 15.55 -10.86 -0.05
CA THR A 160 15.59 -10.87 1.41
C THR A 160 16.25 -9.59 1.94
N GLY A 161 15.61 -8.97 2.90
CA GLY A 161 16.10 -7.85 3.70
C GLY A 161 17.02 -8.30 4.84
N SER A 162 17.10 -7.45 5.86
CA SER A 162 17.90 -7.73 7.06
C SER A 162 17.23 -8.74 7.98
N ASN A 163 18.03 -9.63 8.56
CA ASN A 163 17.60 -10.52 9.63
C ASN A 163 17.17 -9.70 10.86
N VAL A 164 16.20 -10.24 11.59
CA VAL A 164 15.71 -9.71 12.86
C VAL A 164 15.95 -10.74 13.98
N ALA A 165 15.51 -10.42 15.19
CA ALA A 165 15.55 -11.37 16.28
C ALA A 165 14.59 -12.55 16.04
N GLY A 166 14.85 -13.71 16.65
CA GLY A 166 13.86 -14.78 16.66
C GLY A 166 12.61 -14.36 17.44
N ALA A 167 12.81 -13.97 18.70
CA ALA A 167 11.79 -13.36 19.54
C ALA A 167 12.31 -12.05 20.15
N ALA A 168 11.51 -10.99 20.10
CA ALA A 168 11.72 -9.76 20.83
C ALA A 168 10.72 -9.68 21.99
N ILE A 169 11.23 -9.62 23.22
CA ILE A 169 10.44 -9.69 24.45
C ILE A 169 10.70 -8.49 25.35
N SER A 170 9.71 -8.18 26.20
CA SER A 170 9.86 -7.20 27.27
C SER A 170 10.91 -7.65 28.29
N PRO A 171 11.74 -6.74 28.85
CA PRO A 171 12.69 -7.07 29.92
C PRO A 171 12.03 -7.61 31.20
N THR A 172 10.72 -7.39 31.39
CA THR A 172 9.97 -7.87 32.56
C THR A 172 9.30 -9.22 32.33
N THR A 173 9.56 -9.86 31.19
CA THR A 173 8.93 -11.12 30.80
C THR A 173 9.94 -12.22 30.59
N THR A 174 9.49 -13.46 30.72
CA THR A 174 10.33 -14.64 30.50
C THR A 174 9.95 -15.33 29.20
N ALA A 175 10.95 -15.74 28.43
CA ALA A 175 10.80 -16.71 27.36
C ALA A 175 11.14 -18.10 27.90
N THR A 176 10.12 -18.92 28.15
CA THR A 176 10.30 -20.32 28.54
C THR A 176 10.28 -21.19 27.29
N VAL A 177 11.32 -21.97 27.09
CA VAL A 177 11.48 -22.84 25.92
C VAL A 177 11.62 -24.28 26.39
N ASN A 178 10.65 -25.14 26.07
CA ASN A 178 10.66 -26.55 26.46
C ASN A 178 10.51 -27.48 25.25
N GLY A 179 11.22 -28.61 25.26
CA GLY A 179 11.20 -29.58 24.17
C GLY A 179 12.22 -29.28 23.06
N SER A 180 11.98 -29.79 21.85
CA SER A 180 12.82 -29.59 20.67
C SER A 180 12.46 -28.30 19.94
N VAL A 181 12.72 -27.16 20.59
CA VAL A 181 12.43 -25.84 20.02
C VAL A 181 13.70 -25.23 19.43
N THR A 182 13.57 -24.64 18.25
CA THR A 182 14.65 -23.88 17.62
C THR A 182 14.24 -22.42 17.50
N VAL A 183 14.93 -21.54 18.23
CA VAL A 183 14.80 -20.08 18.07
C VAL A 183 16.05 -19.57 17.39
N ASN A 184 15.92 -19.13 16.14
CA ASN A 184 16.99 -18.60 15.31
C ASN A 184 16.75 -17.13 15.01
N GLY A 185 17.82 -16.39 14.76
CA GLY A 185 17.80 -14.95 14.50
C GLY A 185 19.07 -14.33 15.06
N ASN A 186 19.26 -13.03 14.84
CA ASN A 186 20.40 -12.31 15.39
C ASN A 186 19.92 -11.06 16.15
N PRO A 187 19.76 -11.13 17.50
CA PRO A 187 19.96 -12.30 18.36
C PRO A 187 18.78 -13.30 18.31
N PRO A 188 18.93 -14.55 18.79
CA PRO A 188 17.80 -15.48 18.92
C PRO A 188 16.67 -14.93 19.78
N VAL A 189 17.00 -14.34 20.94
CA VAL A 189 16.07 -13.62 21.81
C VAL A 189 16.63 -12.23 22.08
N LEU A 190 15.83 -11.20 21.78
CA LEU A 190 16.14 -9.81 22.04
C LEU A 190 15.28 -9.31 23.21
N THR A 191 15.89 -8.97 24.33
CA THR A 191 15.24 -8.26 25.42
C THR A 191 15.37 -6.75 25.21
N THR A 192 14.25 -6.04 25.09
CA THR A 192 14.27 -4.61 24.75
C THR A 192 13.08 -3.84 25.32
N PRO A 193 13.28 -2.63 25.91
CA PRO A 193 12.19 -1.80 26.39
C PRO A 193 11.14 -1.46 25.32
N ALA A 194 11.53 -1.41 24.05
CA ALA A 194 10.61 -1.15 22.95
C ALA A 194 9.54 -2.24 22.78
N ALA A 195 9.83 -3.49 23.15
CA ALA A 195 8.82 -4.56 23.20
C ALA A 195 7.86 -4.39 24.40
N SER A 196 8.20 -3.54 25.37
CA SER A 196 7.29 -3.16 26.46
C SER A 196 6.48 -1.91 26.14
N ASP A 197 6.87 -1.17 25.10
CA ASP A 197 6.22 0.06 24.71
C ASP A 197 4.95 -0.24 23.91
N THR A 198 3.81 0.15 24.46
CA THR A 198 2.51 0.09 23.78
C THR A 198 2.53 0.74 22.39
N ASN A 199 3.33 1.78 22.16
CA ASN A 199 3.43 2.43 20.85
C ASN A 199 3.92 1.48 19.76
N THR A 200 4.76 0.48 20.07
CA THR A 200 5.21 -0.54 19.11
C THR A 200 4.03 -1.30 18.50
N TYR A 201 2.95 -1.46 19.27
CA TYR A 201 1.78 -2.22 18.88
C TYR A 201 0.67 -1.36 18.29
N PHE A 202 0.67 -0.04 18.53
CA PHE A 202 -0.45 0.84 18.16
C PHE A 202 -0.09 1.94 17.16
N ASN A 203 1.19 2.28 16.99
CA ASN A 203 1.66 3.38 16.15
C ASN A 203 2.66 2.90 15.10
N TYR A 204 2.39 3.20 13.82
CA TYR A 204 3.13 2.69 12.66
C TYR A 204 3.62 3.82 11.75
N GLY A 205 4.26 4.83 12.35
CA GLY A 205 4.66 6.06 11.66
C GLY A 205 3.47 7.01 11.47
N ASN A 206 2.99 7.16 10.24
CA ASN A 206 1.84 8.04 9.92
C ASN A 206 0.47 7.36 10.10
N SER A 207 0.46 6.06 10.42
CA SER A 207 -0.75 5.25 10.59
C SER A 207 -0.80 4.65 11.98
N THR A 208 -1.99 4.29 12.45
CA THR A 208 -2.20 3.62 13.74
C THR A 208 -2.93 2.30 13.55
N TYR A 209 -2.98 1.47 14.59
CA TYR A 209 -3.85 0.29 14.62
C TYR A 209 -5.30 0.66 14.26
N SER A 210 -5.82 1.73 14.86
CA SER A 210 -7.19 2.20 14.62
C SER A 210 -7.41 2.64 13.17
N SER A 211 -6.44 3.35 12.55
CA SER A 211 -6.59 3.73 11.14
C SER A 211 -6.59 2.51 10.22
N LEU A 212 -5.73 1.51 10.49
CA LEU A 212 -5.70 0.28 9.70
C LEU A 212 -6.98 -0.55 9.88
N ALA A 213 -7.43 -0.71 11.12
CA ALA A 213 -8.70 -1.37 11.45
C ALA A 213 -9.89 -0.69 10.76
N SER A 214 -9.93 0.65 10.72
CA SER A 214 -10.98 1.40 10.02
C SER A 214 -10.97 1.22 8.50
N SER A 215 -9.81 0.85 7.93
CA SER A 215 -9.62 0.55 6.51
C SER A 215 -9.70 -0.94 6.18
N ALA A 216 -10.14 -1.78 7.13
CA ALA A 216 -10.20 -3.23 6.94
C ALA A 216 -11.10 -3.62 5.76
N ASN A 217 -10.60 -4.52 4.90
CA ASN A 217 -11.39 -5.08 3.80
C ASN A 217 -12.41 -6.10 4.30
N LEU A 218 -12.04 -6.85 5.35
CA LEU A 218 -12.86 -7.89 5.96
C LEU A 218 -12.96 -7.62 7.46
N VAL A 219 -14.18 -7.52 7.98
CA VAL A 219 -14.45 -7.32 9.41
C VAL A 219 -15.27 -8.48 9.95
N TYR A 220 -14.74 -9.15 10.97
CA TYR A 220 -15.40 -10.26 11.66
C TYR A 220 -15.84 -9.84 13.07
N PRO A 221 -17.00 -10.32 13.56
CA PRO A 221 -17.39 -10.11 14.95
C PRO A 221 -16.45 -10.86 15.91
N GLY A 222 -16.36 -10.40 17.15
CA GLY A 222 -15.65 -11.12 18.21
C GLY A 222 -16.27 -12.50 18.48
N GLY A 223 -15.42 -13.49 18.79
CA GLY A 223 -15.83 -14.89 19.00
C GLY A 223 -15.98 -15.68 17.69
N THR A 224 -15.56 -15.12 16.55
CA THR A 224 -15.64 -15.80 15.25
C THR A 224 -14.80 -17.08 15.25
N THR A 225 -15.40 -18.17 14.75
CA THR A 225 -14.71 -19.44 14.51
C THR A 225 -14.70 -19.76 13.02
N LEU A 226 -13.52 -19.90 12.44
CA LEU A 226 -13.33 -20.23 11.03
C LEU A 226 -12.88 -21.69 10.88
N ASN A 227 -13.72 -22.49 10.21
CA ASN A 227 -13.48 -23.91 9.98
C ASN A 227 -12.70 -24.21 8.69
N GLY A 228 -12.37 -23.18 7.92
CA GLY A 228 -11.65 -23.31 6.66
C GLY A 228 -11.56 -21.96 5.97
N VAL A 229 -10.36 -21.40 5.95
CA VAL A 229 -10.03 -20.23 5.13
C VAL A 229 -9.37 -20.73 3.85
N LEU A 230 -9.92 -20.38 2.69
CA LEU A 230 -9.40 -20.81 1.39
C LEU A 230 -9.60 -19.70 0.35
N PRO A 231 -8.71 -19.60 -0.65
CA PRO A 231 -8.90 -18.66 -1.75
C PRO A 231 -10.13 -19.03 -2.56
N ILE A 232 -10.88 -18.00 -2.96
CA ILE A 232 -12.09 -18.14 -3.76
C ILE A 232 -11.92 -17.31 -5.04
N ALA A 233 -11.95 -17.98 -6.18
CA ALA A 233 -11.86 -17.33 -7.49
C ALA A 233 -13.12 -17.58 -8.32
N ALA A 234 -13.52 -16.58 -9.09
CA ALA A 234 -14.55 -16.65 -10.12
C ALA A 234 -13.89 -16.33 -11.47
N GLY A 235 -13.50 -17.38 -12.21
CA GLY A 235 -12.70 -17.24 -13.43
C GLY A 235 -11.35 -16.56 -13.12
N PRO A 236 -10.97 -15.47 -13.81
CA PRO A 236 -9.70 -14.77 -13.60
C PRO A 236 -9.72 -13.80 -12.41
N THR A 237 -10.80 -13.76 -11.62
CA THR A 237 -11.00 -12.75 -10.56
C THR A 237 -11.00 -13.39 -9.19
N CYS A 238 -10.22 -12.86 -8.26
CA CYS A 238 -10.33 -13.22 -6.84
C CYS A 238 -11.60 -12.59 -6.24
N VAL A 239 -12.42 -13.39 -5.59
CA VAL A 239 -13.72 -12.96 -5.02
C VAL A 239 -13.52 -12.53 -3.58
N ALA A 240 -13.72 -11.25 -3.26
CA ALA A 240 -13.80 -10.81 -1.88
C ALA A 240 -15.01 -11.45 -1.18
N SER A 241 -14.78 -12.20 -0.11
CA SER A 241 -15.84 -12.93 0.61
C SER A 241 -15.50 -13.08 2.09
N LEU A 242 -16.47 -12.75 2.95
CA LEU A 242 -16.35 -12.88 4.40
C LEU A 242 -16.69 -14.29 4.88
N ILE A 243 -17.80 -14.85 4.37
CA ILE A 243 -18.31 -16.20 4.66
C ILE A 243 -18.87 -16.79 3.35
N PRO A 244 -18.26 -17.83 2.76
CA PRO A 244 -16.99 -18.46 3.17
C PRO A 244 -15.81 -17.47 3.12
N ALA A 245 -14.82 -17.66 4.01
CA ALA A 245 -13.70 -16.72 4.17
C ALA A 245 -12.68 -16.86 3.04
N ASN A 246 -12.47 -15.79 2.27
CA ASN A 246 -11.37 -15.68 1.32
C ASN A 246 -10.33 -14.67 1.83
N TRP A 247 -9.16 -15.16 2.21
CA TRP A 247 -8.03 -14.33 2.67
C TRP A 247 -6.87 -14.33 1.66
N GLY A 248 -7.09 -14.69 0.40
CA GLY A 248 -6.05 -14.75 -0.62
C GLY A 248 -5.35 -16.11 -0.72
N GLU A 249 -4.36 -16.21 -1.62
CA GLU A 249 -3.60 -17.43 -1.89
C GLU A 249 -2.10 -17.22 -1.57
N PRO A 250 -1.61 -17.67 -0.39
CA PRO A 250 -0.20 -17.56 -0.06
C PRO A 250 0.70 -18.50 -0.88
N ASN A 251 0.16 -19.58 -1.45
CA ASN A 251 0.93 -20.56 -2.20
C ASN A 251 0.95 -20.17 -3.69
N HIS A 252 1.99 -19.43 -4.09
CA HIS A 252 2.14 -19.02 -5.48
C HIS A 252 2.41 -20.22 -6.38
N ALA A 253 1.65 -20.31 -7.48
CA ALA A 253 1.71 -21.40 -8.44
C ALA A 253 1.98 -20.89 -9.86
N VAL A 254 2.28 -21.82 -10.77
CA VAL A 254 2.37 -21.54 -12.21
C VAL A 254 1.39 -22.49 -12.91
N PRO A 255 0.33 -21.99 -13.56
CA PRO A 255 -0.07 -20.58 -13.68
C PRO A 255 -0.55 -19.97 -12.36
N ALA A 256 -0.38 -18.64 -12.22
CA ALA A 256 -0.74 -17.92 -11.01
C ALA A 256 -2.26 -17.97 -10.74
N SER A 257 -2.64 -18.24 -9.49
CA SER A 257 -4.03 -18.12 -9.04
C SER A 257 -4.46 -16.65 -8.99
N PRO A 258 -5.73 -16.32 -9.33
CA PRO A 258 -6.26 -14.96 -9.23
C PRO A 258 -6.10 -14.30 -7.84
N CYS A 259 -5.98 -15.11 -6.79
CA CYS A 259 -5.90 -14.65 -5.41
C CYS A 259 -4.48 -14.49 -4.87
N GLU A 260 -3.43 -14.77 -5.65
CA GLU A 260 -2.03 -14.60 -5.22
C GLU A 260 -1.68 -13.14 -4.91
N THR A 261 -2.37 -12.19 -5.55
CA THR A 261 -2.16 -10.76 -5.35
C THR A 261 -3.21 -10.12 -4.43
N TYR A 262 -4.09 -10.94 -3.83
CA TYR A 262 -5.11 -10.47 -2.90
C TYR A 262 -4.59 -10.54 -1.47
N PHE A 263 -4.29 -9.37 -0.88
CA PHE A 263 -3.75 -9.21 0.48
C PHE A 263 -4.66 -8.31 1.31
N PRO A 264 -5.82 -8.78 1.77
CA PRO A 264 -6.74 -7.96 2.55
C PRO A 264 -6.18 -7.54 3.92
N ILE A 265 -6.63 -6.41 4.43
CA ILE A 265 -6.66 -6.13 5.87
C ILE A 265 -7.89 -6.85 6.44
N ILE A 266 -7.64 -7.75 7.39
CA ILE A 266 -8.62 -8.56 8.10
C ILE A 266 -8.67 -8.05 9.53
N HIS A 267 -9.83 -7.62 10.01
CA HIS A 267 -10.03 -7.15 11.38
C HIS A 267 -11.06 -7.98 12.11
N VAL A 268 -10.73 -8.44 13.32
CA VAL A 268 -11.65 -9.18 14.19
C VAL A 268 -11.91 -8.36 15.46
N LEU A 269 -13.18 -8.06 15.70
CA LEU A 269 -13.68 -7.23 16.81
C LEU A 269 -13.73 -8.00 18.15
N GLY A 270 -12.68 -8.76 18.45
CA GLY A 270 -12.55 -9.58 19.66
C GLY A 270 -11.76 -10.84 19.39
N ASN A 271 -12.14 -11.95 20.02
CA ASN A 271 -11.41 -13.22 19.90
C ASN A 271 -11.63 -13.88 18.54
N LEU A 272 -10.59 -14.54 18.02
CA LEU A 272 -10.59 -15.28 16.76
C LEU A 272 -10.15 -16.73 17.01
N ASN A 273 -10.96 -17.69 16.55
CA ASN A 273 -10.58 -19.10 16.50
C ASN A 273 -10.46 -19.54 15.03
N VAL A 274 -9.29 -20.06 14.62
CA VAL A 274 -9.08 -20.63 13.28
C VAL A 274 -8.71 -22.10 13.40
N ASN A 275 -9.57 -22.96 12.86
CA ASN A 275 -9.36 -24.39 12.96
C ASN A 275 -8.40 -24.92 11.89
N THR A 276 -8.48 -24.39 10.66
CA THR A 276 -7.59 -24.74 9.54
C THR A 276 -7.75 -23.77 8.38
N GLY A 277 -6.85 -23.83 7.40
CA GLY A 277 -6.95 -23.08 6.15
C GLY A 277 -5.66 -22.39 5.76
N ARG A 278 -5.75 -21.47 4.80
CA ARG A 278 -4.65 -20.60 4.42
C ARG A 278 -5.12 -19.21 4.00
N GLY A 279 -4.27 -18.22 4.21
CA GLY A 279 -4.53 -16.84 3.81
C GLY A 279 -3.29 -15.97 3.84
N GLN A 280 -3.44 -14.71 3.48
CA GLN A 280 -2.37 -13.71 3.46
C GLN A 280 -2.91 -12.30 3.68
N GLY A 281 -2.02 -11.36 4.00
CA GLY A 281 -2.36 -9.95 4.18
C GLY A 281 -2.02 -9.41 5.58
N VAL A 282 -2.86 -8.52 6.09
CA VAL A 282 -2.69 -7.93 7.43
C VAL A 282 -3.82 -8.41 8.32
N LEU A 283 -3.51 -9.18 9.36
CA LEU A 283 -4.48 -9.68 10.32
C LEU A 283 -4.42 -8.86 11.62
N LEU A 284 -5.53 -8.24 11.98
CA LEU A 284 -5.73 -7.44 13.17
C LEU A 284 -6.76 -8.12 14.06
N VAL A 285 -6.41 -8.46 15.30
CA VAL A 285 -7.31 -9.11 16.26
C VAL A 285 -7.36 -8.27 17.52
N ASP A 286 -8.56 -7.82 17.91
CA ASP A 286 -8.74 -6.97 19.10
C ASP A 286 -8.67 -7.75 20.43
N GLY A 287 -8.89 -9.07 20.40
CA GLY A 287 -8.75 -9.96 21.55
C GLY A 287 -7.68 -11.04 21.33
N ASP A 288 -7.99 -12.26 21.73
CA ASP A 288 -7.09 -13.41 21.60
C ASP A 288 -7.26 -14.12 20.26
N MET A 289 -6.15 -14.66 19.74
CA MET A 289 -6.15 -15.50 18.54
C MET A 289 -5.74 -16.93 18.90
N THR A 290 -6.61 -17.89 18.61
CA THR A 290 -6.32 -19.32 18.76
C THR A 290 -6.32 -20.03 17.41
N VAL A 291 -5.28 -20.80 17.14
CA VAL A 291 -5.12 -21.64 15.94
C VAL A 291 -5.04 -23.11 16.36
N ALA A 292 -5.91 -23.96 15.78
CA ALA A 292 -6.05 -25.35 16.21
C ALA A 292 -5.22 -26.37 15.38
N GLY A 293 -4.80 -26.05 14.16
CA GLY A 293 -3.96 -26.93 13.33
C GLY A 293 -3.98 -26.60 11.83
N ASN A 294 -2.90 -26.97 11.12
CA ASN A 294 -2.77 -26.88 9.66
C ASN A 294 -3.25 -25.53 9.07
N PHE A 295 -2.98 -24.43 9.77
CA PHE A 295 -3.29 -23.08 9.29
C PHE A 295 -2.03 -22.40 8.78
N VAL A 296 -2.09 -21.82 7.58
CA VAL A 296 -0.98 -21.10 6.95
C VAL A 296 -1.34 -19.64 6.75
N PHE A 297 -0.53 -18.73 7.27
CA PHE A 297 -0.71 -17.29 7.04
C PHE A 297 0.57 -16.62 6.54
N THR A 298 0.47 -15.82 5.49
CA THR A 298 1.59 -15.05 4.95
C THR A 298 1.32 -13.55 5.06
N GLY A 299 2.07 -12.84 5.91
CA GLY A 299 1.94 -11.39 6.09
C GLY A 299 2.13 -10.92 7.52
N ALA A 300 1.46 -9.82 7.88
CA ALA A 300 1.55 -9.20 9.19
C ALA A 300 0.41 -9.69 10.10
N VAL A 301 0.72 -10.16 11.31
CA VAL A 301 -0.27 -10.55 12.31
C VAL A 301 -0.10 -9.69 13.56
N ILE A 302 -1.18 -9.03 13.98
CA ILE A 302 -1.21 -8.14 15.14
C ILE A 302 -2.39 -8.56 16.02
N VAL A 303 -2.07 -9.09 17.19
CA VAL A 303 -3.03 -9.55 18.19
C VAL A 303 -2.91 -8.64 19.41
N ARG A 304 -4.03 -8.08 19.87
CA ARG A 304 -4.06 -7.20 21.04
C ARG A 304 -4.17 -7.93 22.37
N GLY A 305 -4.47 -9.23 22.34
CA GLY A 305 -4.36 -10.17 23.44
C GLY A 305 -3.32 -11.26 23.19
N GLY A 306 -3.61 -12.49 23.61
CA GLY A 306 -2.74 -13.65 23.46
C GLY A 306 -2.82 -14.32 22.08
N LEU A 307 -1.69 -14.85 21.60
CA LEU A 307 -1.65 -15.75 20.44
C LEU A 307 -1.36 -17.19 20.89
N LYS A 308 -2.29 -18.10 20.66
CA LYS A 308 -2.14 -19.53 20.93
C LYS A 308 -2.15 -20.33 19.63
N MET A 309 -1.09 -21.07 19.34
CA MET A 309 -1.03 -21.99 18.20
C MET A 309 -0.82 -23.41 18.71
N SER A 310 -1.86 -24.22 18.54
CA SER A 310 -1.93 -25.62 18.96
C SER A 310 -2.16 -26.55 17.77
N GLY A 311 -1.89 -27.84 17.94
CA GLY A 311 -1.95 -28.83 16.86
C GLY A 311 -0.69 -28.84 15.99
N THR A 312 -0.76 -29.49 14.82
CA THR A 312 0.40 -29.68 13.92
C THR A 312 0.21 -28.92 12.62
N GLY A 313 1.31 -28.48 12.00
CA GLY A 313 1.30 -27.92 10.64
C GLY A 313 0.95 -26.44 10.55
N ASN A 314 0.85 -25.71 11.67
CA ASN A 314 0.63 -24.28 11.63
C ASN A 314 1.88 -23.54 11.15
N LYS A 315 1.72 -22.58 10.23
CA LYS A 315 2.83 -21.80 9.69
C LYS A 315 2.44 -20.34 9.55
N ILE A 316 3.27 -19.45 10.08
CA ILE A 316 3.18 -18.01 9.82
C ILE A 316 4.48 -17.59 9.12
N THR A 317 4.36 -16.96 7.96
CA THR A 317 5.49 -16.39 7.21
C THR A 317 5.32 -14.88 7.09
N GLY A 318 6.19 -14.09 7.71
CA GLY A 318 6.01 -12.64 7.84
C GLY A 318 6.44 -12.18 9.22
N ALA A 319 5.58 -11.58 10.02
CA ALA A 319 5.91 -11.28 11.43
C ALA A 319 4.67 -11.18 12.30
N VAL A 320 4.85 -11.44 13.60
CA VAL A 320 3.79 -11.44 14.60
C VAL A 320 4.07 -10.41 15.69
N MET A 321 3.08 -9.58 15.99
CA MET A 321 3.02 -8.75 17.19
C MET A 321 1.86 -9.20 18.07
N ALA A 322 2.14 -9.52 19.33
CA ALA A 322 1.12 -9.85 20.32
C ALA A 322 1.31 -8.97 21.56
N ALA A 323 0.36 -8.08 21.84
CA ALA A 323 0.30 -7.33 23.08
C ALA A 323 -0.51 -8.15 24.09
N SER A 324 0.04 -8.50 25.24
CA SER A 324 -0.76 -9.06 26.34
C SER A 324 -1.02 -7.97 27.37
N VAL A 325 -2.29 -7.74 27.73
CA VAL A 325 -2.69 -6.78 28.78
C VAL A 325 -3.09 -7.51 30.08
N GLN A 326 -2.92 -8.84 30.15
CA GLN A 326 -3.17 -9.62 31.36
C GLN A 326 -2.09 -10.69 31.54
N VAL A 327 -1.45 -10.68 32.71
CA VAL A 327 -0.39 -11.62 33.10
C VAL A 327 -0.99 -12.99 33.39
N ASP A 328 -1.45 -13.66 32.33
CA ASP A 328 -1.59 -15.12 32.23
C ASP A 328 -1.69 -15.61 30.77
N ASP A 329 -1.50 -14.73 29.77
CA ASP A 329 -1.58 -15.11 28.37
C ASP A 329 -0.21 -15.46 27.79
N ASN A 330 0.03 -16.76 27.68
CA ASN A 330 1.19 -17.34 27.04
C ASN A 330 1.05 -17.30 25.52
N VAL A 331 2.06 -16.78 24.80
CA VAL A 331 2.31 -17.28 23.44
C VAL A 331 2.68 -18.74 23.58
N SER A 332 1.73 -19.64 23.34
CA SER A 332 1.92 -21.09 23.40
C SER A 332 1.94 -21.65 21.99
N LEU A 333 3.14 -22.00 21.53
CA LEU A 333 3.34 -22.74 20.30
C LEU A 333 3.53 -24.21 20.70
N SER A 334 2.81 -25.13 20.07
CA SER A 334 2.96 -26.58 20.24
C SER A 334 2.82 -27.33 18.91
N GLY A 335 3.32 -28.57 18.83
CA GLY A 335 3.39 -29.36 17.59
C GLY A 335 4.46 -28.88 16.59
N ASN A 336 4.45 -29.40 15.35
CA ASN A 336 5.33 -28.96 14.24
C ASN A 336 4.84 -27.61 13.67
N THR A 337 4.99 -26.56 14.47
CA THR A 337 4.55 -25.19 14.19
C THR A 337 5.76 -24.32 13.84
N GLY A 338 5.63 -23.43 12.86
CA GLY A 338 6.72 -22.58 12.39
C GLY A 338 6.32 -21.11 12.27
N ILE A 339 7.16 -20.21 12.79
CA ILE A 339 7.10 -18.77 12.50
C ILE A 339 8.41 -18.38 11.81
N GLN A 340 8.30 -17.92 10.57
CA GLN A 340 9.42 -17.54 9.72
C GLN A 340 9.31 -16.05 9.41
N TYR A 341 10.34 -15.28 9.79
CA TYR A 341 10.40 -13.88 9.41
C TYR A 341 10.49 -13.72 7.89
N SER A 342 9.69 -12.81 7.35
CA SER A 342 9.71 -12.49 5.92
C SER A 342 9.37 -11.03 5.64
N SER A 343 10.41 -10.25 5.36
CA SER A 343 10.29 -8.85 4.92
C SER A 343 9.50 -8.72 3.61
N CYS A 344 9.57 -9.72 2.72
CA CYS A 344 8.82 -9.74 1.47
C CYS A 344 7.32 -9.95 1.70
N ALA A 345 6.94 -10.86 2.60
CA ALA A 345 5.53 -11.04 2.97
C ALA A 345 4.96 -9.78 3.59
N LEU A 346 5.73 -9.12 4.48
CA LEU A 346 5.36 -7.86 5.10
C LEU A 346 5.21 -6.74 4.05
N LEU A 347 6.20 -6.59 3.16
CA LEU A 347 6.14 -5.57 2.10
C LEU A 347 4.94 -5.81 1.18
N ALA A 348 4.66 -7.04 0.77
CA ALA A 348 3.51 -7.36 -0.06
C ALA A 348 2.18 -7.03 0.64
N ALA A 349 2.01 -7.46 1.89
CA ALA A 349 0.80 -7.22 2.67
C ALA A 349 0.56 -5.72 2.97
N LEU A 350 1.61 -4.99 3.37
CA LEU A 350 1.51 -3.58 3.76
C LEU A 350 1.44 -2.63 2.56
N SER A 351 2.04 -3.00 1.41
CA SER A 351 1.94 -2.19 0.19
C SER A 351 0.63 -2.41 -0.57
N ALA A 352 -0.02 -3.57 -0.42
CA ALA A 352 -1.33 -3.83 -1.02
C ALA A 352 -2.38 -2.78 -0.63
N ASN A 353 -2.37 -2.38 0.64
CA ASN A 353 -3.38 -1.53 1.24
C ASN A 353 -2.91 -0.09 1.46
N ALA A 354 -1.75 0.27 0.89
CA ALA A 354 -1.22 1.62 1.01
C ALA A 354 -1.77 2.54 -0.08
N TYR A 355 -2.09 3.78 0.31
CA TYR A 355 -2.45 4.82 -0.65
C TYR A 355 -1.20 5.58 -1.10
N PRO A 356 -1.12 6.00 -2.37
CA PRO A 356 -0.03 6.82 -2.84
C PRO A 356 -0.11 8.22 -2.23
N ARG A 357 1.07 8.79 -1.94
CA ARG A 357 1.23 10.22 -1.67
C ARG A 357 2.27 10.81 -2.60
N ALA A 358 2.12 12.09 -2.91
CA ALA A 358 3.12 12.84 -3.65
C ALA A 358 4.45 12.88 -2.88
N ALA A 359 5.56 12.71 -3.59
CA ALA A 359 6.89 12.87 -2.99
C ALA A 359 7.06 14.31 -2.48
N ARG A 360 7.52 14.47 -1.22
CA ARG A 360 7.60 15.79 -0.55
C ARG A 360 8.53 16.79 -1.25
N GLN A 361 9.58 16.31 -1.92
CA GLN A 361 10.57 17.14 -2.59
C GLN A 361 10.89 16.58 -3.96
N ARG A 362 11.11 17.46 -4.94
CA ARG A 362 11.42 17.09 -6.34
C ARG A 362 10.40 16.12 -6.95
N GLY A 363 9.18 16.13 -6.42
CA GLY A 363 8.12 15.23 -6.80
C GLY A 363 7.30 15.73 -7.99
N TRP A 364 7.55 16.94 -8.49
CA TRP A 364 6.81 17.56 -9.58
C TRP A 364 7.77 17.99 -10.69
N VAL A 365 7.35 17.85 -11.95
CA VAL A 365 8.11 18.30 -13.10
C VAL A 365 7.19 18.85 -14.19
N ASP A 366 7.61 19.92 -14.84
CA ASP A 366 7.04 20.36 -16.10
C ASP A 366 7.65 19.54 -17.24
N VAL A 367 6.80 18.85 -17.99
CA VAL A 367 7.24 17.98 -19.09
C VAL A 367 7.21 18.76 -20.40
N PHE A 368 6.11 19.49 -20.70
CA PHE A 368 5.98 20.50 -21.78
C PHE A 368 4.56 21.11 -21.86
#